data_AF-A0A810PW92-F1
#
_entry.id   AF-A0A810PW92-F1
#
_cell.length_a   1.000
_cell.length_b   1.000
_cell.length_c   1.000
_cell.angle_alpha   90.00
_cell.angle_beta   90.00
_cell.angle_gamma   90.00
#
_symmetry.space_group_name_H-M   'P 1'
#
loop_
_entity.id
_entity.type
_entity.pdbx_description
1 polymer ?
#
loop_
_entity_poly.entity_id
_entity_poly.type
_entity_poly.pdbx_seq_one_letter_code
_entity_poly.pdbx_strand_id
1 'polypeptide(L)'
;MKNVLLSADGPLSVYSVPDDVADSLWEYCLEFIDWLHYSPDAEAYVRDTSAGPIICFDESDFIDYLNQYVYQEQSTLVAALSSMTPPEEYKYLPHFNF
;
A
#
# COMPACT_ATOMS: atom_id res chain seq x y z
N MET A 1 -5.33 -12.47 9.77
CA MET A 1 -4.36 -12.04 8.75
C MET A 1 -4.60 -12.78 7.44
N LYS A 2 -4.69 -12.04 6.33
CA LYS A 2 -4.81 -12.54 4.96
C LYS A 2 -3.74 -11.90 4.08
N ASN A 3 -3.35 -12.60 3.02
CA ASN A 3 -2.38 -12.08 2.08
C ASN A 3 -3.06 -11.25 0.98
N VAL A 4 -2.42 -10.14 0.61
CA VAL A 4 -2.79 -9.27 -0.49
C VAL A 4 -1.57 -9.02 -1.38
N LEU A 5 -1.83 -8.66 -2.63
CA LEU A 5 -0.83 -8.17 -3.56
C LEU A 5 -0.93 -6.64 -3.65
N LEU A 6 0.22 -5.99 -3.57
CA LEU A 6 0.32 -4.55 -3.75
C LEU A 6 1.48 -4.22 -4.70
N SER A 7 1.31 -3.16 -5.46
CA SER A 7 2.38 -2.52 -6.22
C SER A 7 2.11 -1.04 -6.39
N ALA A 8 3.17 -0.28 -6.63
CA ALA A 8 3.13 1.08 -7.16
C ALA A 8 3.88 1.10 -8.51
N ASP A 9 4.95 1.89 -8.62
CA ASP A 9 5.79 1.98 -9.83
C ASP A 9 6.74 0.77 -10.04
N GLY A 10 6.66 -0.24 -9.17
CA GLY A 10 7.59 -1.36 -9.09
C GLY A 10 6.98 -2.75 -9.26
N PRO A 11 7.79 -3.81 -9.07
CA PRO A 11 7.29 -5.18 -8.99
C PRO A 11 6.24 -5.37 -7.89
N LEU A 12 5.46 -6.44 -7.99
CA LEU A 12 4.49 -6.80 -6.97
C LEU A 12 5.16 -7.21 -5.66
N SER A 13 4.50 -6.89 -4.56
CA SER A 13 4.84 -7.33 -3.21
C SER A 13 3.63 -8.02 -2.57
N VAL A 14 3.89 -9.10 -1.84
CA VAL A 14 2.88 -9.82 -1.06
C VAL A 14 2.97 -9.35 0.38
N TYR A 15 1.86 -8.86 0.91
CA TYR A 15 1.74 -8.42 2.30
C TYR A 15 0.70 -9.24 3.04
N SER A 16 0.96 -9.51 4.30
CA SER A 16 -0.02 -10.04 5.25
C SER A 16 -0.64 -8.87 5.98
N VAL A 17 -1.96 -8.71 5.87
CA VAL A 17 -2.73 -7.60 6.45
C VAL A 17 -3.90 -8.14 7.30
N PRO A 18 -4.52 -7.34 8.19
CA PRO A 18 -5.74 -7.71 8.88
C PRO A 18 -6.85 -8.16 7.92
N ASP A 19 -7.71 -9.07 8.38
CA ASP A 19 -8.72 -9.70 7.50
C ASP A 19 -9.67 -8.67 6.89
N ASP A 20 -10.10 -7.68 7.68
CA ASP A 20 -10.96 -6.58 7.25
C ASP A 20 -10.29 -5.70 6.17
N VAL A 21 -8.97 -5.49 6.28
CA VAL A 21 -8.19 -4.77 5.26
C VAL A 21 -8.15 -5.58 3.97
N ALA A 22 -7.91 -6.89 4.03
CA ALA A 22 -7.90 -7.73 2.84
C ALA A 22 -9.28 -7.83 2.17
N ASP A 23 -10.36 -7.88 2.97
CA ASP A 23 -11.74 -8.00 2.47
C ASP A 23 -12.27 -6.68 1.88
N SER A 24 -11.69 -5.54 2.26
CA SER A 24 -12.02 -4.19 1.76
C SER A 24 -10.78 -3.43 1.29
N LEU A 25 -9.87 -4.13 0.60
CA LEU A 25 -8.55 -3.60 0.25
C LEU A 25 -8.63 -2.29 -0.53
N TRP A 26 -9.56 -2.23 -1.50
CA TRP A 26 -9.76 -1.07 -2.34
C TRP A 26 -10.11 0.18 -1.51
N GLU A 27 -11.03 0.05 -0.56
CA GLU A 27 -11.44 1.15 0.31
C GLU A 27 -10.27 1.70 1.14
N TYR A 28 -9.51 0.82 1.78
CA TYR A 28 -8.36 1.24 2.59
C TYR A 28 -7.24 1.90 1.75
N CYS A 29 -6.99 1.40 0.55
CA CYS A 29 -6.02 2.03 -0.35
C CYS A 29 -6.46 3.44 -0.79
N LEU A 30 -7.76 3.63 -1.06
CA LEU A 30 -8.29 4.97 -1.35
C LEU A 30 -8.25 5.90 -0.13
N GLU A 31 -8.56 5.40 1.06
CA GLU A 31 -8.43 6.18 2.30
C GLU A 31 -6.99 6.63 2.54
N PHE A 32 -6.00 5.78 2.25
CA PHE A 32 -4.60 6.16 2.31
C PHE A 32 -4.25 7.27 1.30
N ILE A 33 -4.73 7.17 0.06
CA ILE A 33 -4.55 8.22 -0.94
C ILE A 33 -5.18 9.55 -0.46
N ASP A 34 -6.38 9.50 0.11
CA ASP A 34 -7.05 10.69 0.62
C ASP A 34 -6.27 11.27 1.83
N TRP A 35 -5.79 10.41 2.72
CA TRP A 35 -4.94 10.79 3.85
C TRP A 35 -3.66 11.48 3.40
N LEU A 36 -3.01 11.00 2.32
CA LEU A 36 -1.82 11.65 1.75
C LEU A 36 -2.06 13.11 1.32
N HIS A 37 -3.28 13.47 0.91
CA HIS A 37 -3.60 14.81 0.45
C HIS A 37 -3.97 15.78 1.58
N TYR A 38 -4.53 15.27 2.68
CA TYR A 38 -5.15 16.12 3.71
C TYR A 38 -4.48 16.03 5.08
N SER A 39 -3.68 14.99 5.34
CA SER A 39 -3.02 14.81 6.62
C SER A 39 -1.78 15.69 6.74
N PRO A 40 -1.60 16.43 7.84
CA PRO A 40 -0.34 17.13 8.11
C PRO A 40 0.82 16.13 8.29
N ASP A 41 0.55 14.92 8.76
CA ASP A 41 1.57 13.88 8.95
C ASP A 41 2.08 13.31 7.62
N ALA A 42 1.39 13.62 6.50
CA ALA A 42 1.79 13.22 5.15
C ALA A 42 2.73 14.20 4.45
N GLU A 43 3.10 15.33 5.09
CA GLU A 43 4.01 16.33 4.49
C GLU A 43 5.36 15.72 4.08
N ALA A 44 5.80 14.67 4.78
CA ALA A 44 7.01 13.92 4.48
C ALA A 44 6.98 13.19 3.12
N TYR A 45 5.81 12.99 2.51
CA TYR A 45 5.64 12.42 1.17
C TYR A 45 5.69 13.46 0.06
N VAL A 46 5.60 14.75 0.40
CA VAL A 46 5.63 15.84 -0.58
C VAL A 46 7.07 16.06 -1.05
N ARG A 47 7.22 16.23 -2.37
CA ARG A 47 8.49 16.53 -3.04
C ARG A 47 8.30 17.73 -3.94
N ASP A 48 9.10 18.75 -3.73
CA ASP A 48 9.14 19.91 -4.63
C ASP A 48 9.88 19.56 -5.91
N THR A 49 9.22 19.77 -7.05
CA THR A 49 9.83 19.64 -8.38
C THR A 49 9.75 20.96 -9.14
N SER A 50 10.45 21.05 -10.28
CA SER A 50 10.35 22.21 -11.17
C SER A 50 8.95 22.43 -11.75
N ALA A 51 8.06 21.42 -11.70
CA ALA A 51 6.68 21.48 -12.15
C ALA A 51 5.67 21.77 -11.02
N GLY A 52 6.14 21.88 -9.77
CA GLY A 52 5.30 22.01 -8.57
C GLY A 52 5.49 20.85 -7.59
N PRO A 53 4.81 20.90 -6.43
CA PRO A 53 4.86 19.83 -5.44
C PRO A 53 4.15 18.57 -5.98
N ILE A 54 4.76 17.42 -5.78
CA ILE A 54 4.18 16.10 -6.06
C ILE A 54 4.19 15.26 -4.78
N ILE A 55 3.31 14.26 -4.70
CA ILE A 55 3.31 13.28 -3.60
C ILE A 55 4.04 12.03 -4.13
N CYS A 56 5.05 11.57 -3.40
CA CYS A 56 5.81 10.36 -3.74
C CYS A 56 5.69 9.35 -2.61
N PHE A 57 5.18 8.15 -2.92
CA PHE A 57 5.00 7.04 -2.00
C PHE A 57 5.12 5.72 -2.78
N ASP A 58 5.26 4.61 -2.06
CA ASP A 58 5.15 3.26 -2.61
C ASP A 58 4.18 2.38 -1.80
N GLU A 59 4.08 1.09 -2.14
CA GLU A 59 3.16 0.20 -1.44
C GLU A 59 3.57 -0.09 0.02
N SER A 60 4.84 0.10 0.38
CA SER A 60 5.29 -0.07 1.77
C SER A 60 4.82 1.09 2.66
N ASP A 61 4.66 2.29 2.09
CA ASP A 61 4.10 3.44 2.81
C ASP A 61 2.63 3.24 3.19
N PHE A 62 1.85 2.56 2.35
CA PHE A 62 0.49 2.15 2.72
C PHE A 62 0.49 1.20 3.92
N ILE A 63 1.45 0.29 3.98
CA ILE A 63 1.60 -0.67 5.09
C ILE A 63 1.99 0.06 6.38
N ASP A 64 2.90 1.02 6.29
CA ASP A 64 3.27 1.88 7.43
C ASP A 64 2.07 2.71 7.91
N TYR A 65 1.28 3.27 6.99
CA TYR A 65 0.04 3.96 7.32
C TYR A 65 -0.94 3.06 8.11
N LEU A 66 -1.19 1.84 7.63
CA LEU A 66 -2.07 0.89 8.32
C LEU A 66 -1.55 0.60 9.74
N ASN A 67 -0.26 0.35 9.86
CA ASN A 67 0.41 -0.04 11.11
C ASN A 67 0.46 1.08 12.14
N GLN A 68 0.54 2.33 11.68
CA GLN A 68 0.66 3.49 12.54
C GLN A 68 -0.69 4.09 12.94
N TYR A 69 -1.66 4.11 12.02
CA TYR A 69 -2.88 4.92 12.20
C TYR A 69 -4.18 4.11 12.23
N VAL A 70 -4.24 2.94 11.60
CA VAL A 70 -5.51 2.24 11.35
C VAL A 70 -5.69 1.00 12.25
N TYR A 71 -4.68 0.14 12.33
CA TYR A 71 -4.76 -1.13 13.05
C TYR A 71 -3.63 -1.30 14.06
N GLN A 72 -3.94 -1.90 15.21
CA GLN A 72 -2.92 -2.35 16.17
C GLN A 72 -2.24 -3.65 15.71
N GLU A 73 -2.98 -4.53 15.04
CA GLU A 73 -2.43 -5.75 14.44
C GLU A 73 -1.57 -5.38 13.23
N GLN A 74 -0.29 -5.73 13.29
CA GLN A 74 0.70 -5.24 12.35
C GLN A 74 0.68 -6.02 11.04
N SER A 75 0.54 -5.28 9.94
CA SER A 75 0.75 -5.72 8.57
C SER A 75 2.24 -5.87 8.28
N THR A 76 2.62 -6.90 7.53
CA THR A 76 4.04 -7.23 7.28
C THR A 76 4.29 -7.74 5.86
N LEU A 77 5.48 -7.45 5.32
CA LEU A 77 5.93 -7.99 4.04
C LEU A 77 6.16 -9.50 4.14
N VAL A 78 5.51 -10.26 3.27
CA VAL A 78 5.67 -11.72 3.16
C VAL A 78 6.69 -12.07 2.09
N ALA A 79 6.59 -11.42 0.92
CA ALA A 79 7.50 -11.65 -0.20
C ALA A 79 7.55 -10.43 -1.13
N ALA A 80 8.75 -10.04 -1.57
CA ALA A 80 8.92 -9.13 -2.71
C ALA A 80 9.07 -9.97 -3.99
N LEU A 81 8.22 -9.73 -4.98
CA LEU A 81 8.28 -10.43 -6.26
C LEU A 81 9.19 -9.66 -7.23
N SER A 82 9.69 -10.35 -8.25
CA SER A 82 10.54 -9.74 -9.30
C SER A 82 9.76 -9.30 -10.54
N SER A 83 8.44 -9.46 -10.52
CA SER A 83 7.54 -9.33 -11.67
C SER A 83 6.30 -8.51 -11.30
N MET A 84 5.78 -7.77 -12.28
CA MET A 84 4.47 -7.09 -12.18
C MET A 84 3.28 -8.04 -12.42
N THR A 85 3.57 -9.27 -12.85
CA THR A 85 2.57 -10.33 -13.01
C THR A 85 2.67 -11.30 -11.83
N PRO A 86 1.56 -11.58 -11.11
CA PRO A 86 1.60 -12.49 -9.98
C PRO A 86 1.82 -13.94 -10.44
N PRO A 87 2.61 -14.73 -9.70
CA PRO A 87 2.72 -16.17 -9.92
C PRO A 87 1.39 -16.86 -9.62
N GLU A 88 1.22 -18.09 -10.13
CA GLU A 88 -0.06 -18.83 -10.00
C GLU A 88 -0.50 -19.01 -8.54
N GLU A 89 0.44 -19.09 -7.59
CA GLU A 89 0.17 -19.18 -6.14
C GLU A 89 -0.51 -17.94 -5.54
N TYR A 90 -0.35 -16.76 -6.14
CA TYR A 90 -0.92 -15.49 -5.63
C TYR A 90 -1.99 -14.89 -6.55
N LYS A 91 -2.29 -15.55 -7.67
CA LYS A 91 -3.17 -15.03 -8.73
C LYS A 91 -4.58 -14.64 -8.29
N TYR A 92 -5.09 -15.24 -7.21
CA TYR A 92 -6.43 -15.00 -6.69
C TYR A 92 -6.44 -14.13 -5.42
N LEU A 93 -5.28 -13.62 -5.00
CA LEU A 93 -5.24 -12.68 -3.88
C LEU A 93 -5.88 -11.35 -4.29
N PRO A 94 -6.54 -10.65 -3.35
CA PRO A 94 -6.90 -9.25 -3.55
C PRO A 94 -5.65 -8.46 -3.97
N HIS A 95 -5.81 -7.61 -4.98
CA HIS A 95 -4.71 -6.88 -5.59
C HIS A 95 -5.10 -5.43 -5.81
N PHE A 96 -4.21 -4.52 -5.41
CA PHE A 96 -4.31 -3.10 -5.71
C PHE A 96 -2.98 -2.60 -6.27
N ASN A 97 -3.06 -1.83 -7.36
CA ASN A 97 -1.91 -1.12 -7.92
C ASN A 97 -2.15 0.39 -7.75
N PHE A 98 -1.28 1.04 -6.99
CA PHE A 98 -1.31 2.49 -6.75
C PHE A 98 -0.96 3.31 -8.00
#